data_AF-A0A2N3B854-F1
#
_entry.id   AF-A0A2N3B854-F1
#
_cell.length_a   1.000
_cell.length_b   1.000
_cell.length_c   1.000
_cell.angle_alpha   90.00
_cell.angle_beta   90.00
_cell.angle_gamma   90.00
#
_symmetry.space_group_name_H-M   'P 1'
#
loop_
_entity.id
_entity.type
_entity.pdbx_description
1 polymer ?
#
loop_
_entity_poly.entity_id
_entity_poly.type
_entity_poly.pdbx_seq_one_letter_code
_entity_poly.pdbx_strand_id
1 'polypeptide(L)' 'GELGDETPPAFIPLALSSGTPAPLSSTAPVAQRDARDVQLEIVLRNGRRLLIPSAVDPEMLARLLPVIDGR' A
#
# COMPACT_ATOMS: atom_id res chain seq x y z
N GLY A 1 39.14 -32.12 12.43
CA GLY A 1 37.83 -31.91 11.78
C GLY A 1 38.10 -31.02 10.59
N GLU A 2 38.01 -31.58 9.39
CA GLU A 2 38.22 -30.86 8.15
C GLU A 2 36.84 -30.39 7.67
N LEU A 3 36.57 -29.09 7.77
CA LEU A 3 35.40 -28.46 7.15
C LEU A 3 35.85 -27.97 5.76
N GLY A 4 36.16 -28.93 4.89
CA GLY A 4 36.35 -28.71 3.46
C GLY A 4 35.02 -28.97 2.74
N ASP A 5 34.68 -28.08 1.82
CA ASP A 5 33.48 -28.03 0.97
C ASP A 5 32.18 -27.52 1.60
N GLU A 6 32.13 -26.21 1.87
CA GLU A 6 30.86 -25.50 1.67
C GLU A 6 30.60 -25.37 0.16
N THR A 7 29.73 -26.23 -0.36
CA THR A 7 29.13 -26.03 -1.68
C THR A 7 28.36 -24.70 -1.66
N PRO A 8 28.67 -23.72 -2.53
CA PRO A 8 27.94 -22.48 -2.57
C PRO A 8 26.45 -22.74 -2.89
N PRO A 9 25.50 -21.98 -2.32
CA PRO A 9 24.08 -22.21 -2.56
C PRO A 9 23.77 -22.11 -4.06
N ALA A 10 23.21 -23.18 -4.62
CA ALA A 10 22.81 -23.21 -6.01
C ALA A 10 21.52 -22.39 -6.21
N PHE A 11 21.57 -21.37 -7.06
CA PHE A 11 20.39 -20.61 -7.46
C PHE A 11 19.69 -21.32 -8.63
N ILE A 12 18.40 -21.64 -8.46
CA ILE A 12 17.56 -22.21 -9.52
C ILE A 12 16.53 -21.15 -9.94
N PRO A 13 16.66 -20.53 -11.12
CA PRO A 13 15.66 -19.59 -11.62
C PRO A 13 14.35 -20.32 -11.93
N LEU A 14 13.25 -19.87 -11.33
CA LEU A 14 11.90 -20.32 -11.67
C LEU A 14 11.25 -19.27 -12.58
N ALA A 15 10.84 -19.68 -13.77
CA ALA A 15 10.05 -18.85 -14.67
C ALA A 15 8.56 -19.08 -14.40
N LEU A 16 7.82 -18.02 -14.08
CA LEU A 16 6.36 -18.05 -14.01
C LEU A 16 5.80 -17.74 -15.39
N SER A 17 4.89 -18.57 -15.89
CA SER A 17 4.17 -18.28 -17.12
C SER A 17 3.27 -17.06 -16.88
N SER A 18 3.58 -15.94 -17.53
CA SER A 18 2.69 -14.77 -17.60
C SER A 18 1.54 -15.11 -18.54
N GLY A 19 0.62 -15.96 -18.07
CA GLY A 19 -0.64 -16.17 -18.76
C GLY A 19 -1.33 -14.80 -18.88
N THR A 20 -1.71 -14.44 -20.10
CA THR A 20 -2.53 -13.25 -20.36
C THR A 20 -3.71 -13.27 -19.40
N PRO A 21 -3.90 -12.25 -18.53
CA PRO A 21 -5.10 -12.18 -17.72
C PRO A 21 -6.28 -12.26 -18.68
N ALA A 22 -7.15 -13.26 -18.51
CA ALA A 22 -8.41 -13.27 -19.24
C ALA A 22 -9.08 -11.91 -18.99
N PRO A 23 -9.60 -11.22 -20.02
CA PRO A 23 -10.32 -9.98 -19.80
C PRO A 23 -11.51 -10.31 -18.90
N LEU A 24 -11.38 -9.97 -17.62
CA LEU A 24 -12.51 -9.98 -16.71
C LEU A 24 -13.40 -8.86 -17.20
N SER A 25 -14.41 -9.19 -18.01
CA SER A 25 -15.55 -8.33 -18.25
C SER A 25 -16.20 -8.10 -16.89
N SER A 26 -15.74 -7.06 -16.18
CA SER A 26 -16.31 -6.61 -14.93
C SER A 26 -17.65 -5.96 -15.24
N THR A 27 -18.67 -6.77 -15.49
CA THR A 27 -20.07 -6.35 -15.55
C THR A 27 -20.69 -6.28 -14.16
N ALA A 28 -19.92 -6.58 -13.10
CA ALA A 28 -20.34 -6.25 -11.75
C ALA A 28 -20.40 -4.72 -11.64
N PRO A 29 -21.53 -4.13 -11.20
CA PRO A 29 -21.53 -2.73 -10.83
C PRO A 29 -20.44 -2.57 -9.79
N VAL A 30 -19.42 -1.74 -10.08
CA VAL A 30 -18.53 -1.23 -9.04
C VAL A 30 -19.48 -0.48 -8.12
N ALA A 31 -19.87 -1.13 -7.02
CA ALA A 31 -20.65 -0.46 -5.99
C ALA A 31 -19.86 0.80 -5.66
N GLN A 32 -20.45 1.95 -5.98
CA GLN A 32 -19.84 3.24 -5.72
C GLN A 32 -19.69 3.29 -4.20
N ARG A 33 -18.49 2.95 -3.72
CA ARG A 33 -18.18 2.97 -2.29
C ARG A 33 -18.43 4.40 -1.85
N ASP A 34 -19.27 4.57 -0.83
CA ASP A 34 -19.46 5.90 -0.25
C ASP A 34 -18.07 6.40 0.15
N ALA A 35 -17.72 7.64 -0.20
CA ALA A 35 -16.44 8.22 0.17
C ALA A 35 -16.26 8.25 1.70
N ARG A 36 -17.36 8.14 2.46
CA ARG A 36 -17.34 7.94 3.93
C ARG A 36 -16.83 6.57 4.36
N ASP A 37 -16.95 5.54 3.51
CA ASP A 37 -16.46 4.18 3.79
C ASP A 37 -14.98 4.01 3.44
N VAL A 38 -14.38 5.01 2.77
CA VAL A 38 -12.96 4.99 2.42
C VAL A 38 -12.19 5.86 3.41
N GLN A 39 -11.16 5.26 4.03
CA GLN A 39 -10.23 5.93 4.96
C GLN A 39 -8.88 6.14 4.27
N LEU A 40 -8.25 7.28 4.54
CA LEU A 40 -6.90 7.65 4.12
C LEU A 40 -5.97 7.54 5.34
N GLU A 41 -4.85 6.85 5.18
CA GLU A 41 -3.76 6.84 6.16
C GLU A 41 -2.66 7.82 5.71
N ILE A 42 -2.40 8.82 6.54
CA ILE A 42 -1.34 9.80 6.31
C ILE A 42 -0.23 9.57 7.33
N VAL A 43 0.98 9.28 6.85
CA VAL A 43 2.18 9.18 7.67
C VAL A 43 2.84 10.55 7.76
N LEU A 44 2.89 11.11 8.96
CA LEU A 44 3.50 12.40 9.24
C LEU A 44 5.03 12.26 9.41
N ARG A 45 5.75 13.38 9.30
CA ARG A 45 7.23 13.38 9.40
C ARG A 45 7.73 12.99 10.78
N ASN A 46 6.94 13.27 11.81
CA ASN A 46 7.19 12.81 13.18
C ASN A 46 6.97 11.29 13.39
N GLY A 47 6.61 10.53 12.34
CA GLY A 47 6.36 9.10 12.40
C GLY A 47 4.97 8.70 12.88
N ARG A 48 4.11 9.67 13.25
CA ARG A 48 2.73 9.42 13.63
C ARG A 48 1.87 9.16 12.39
N ARG A 49 0.76 8.44 12.60
CA ARG A 49 -0.21 8.11 11.56
C ARG A 49 -1.54 8.78 11.86
N LEU A 50 -2.16 9.34 10.83
CA LEU A 50 -3.48 9.95 10.87
C LEU A 50 -4.41 9.15 9.97
N LEU A 51 -5.52 8.64 10.51
CA LEU A 51 -6.59 8.01 9.74
C LEU A 51 -7.74 9.00 9.60
N ILE A 52 -8.13 9.31 8.36
CA ILE A 52 -9.21 10.26 8.06
C ILE A 52 -10.12 9.75 6.95
N PRO A 53 -11.42 10.07 6.96
CA PRO A 53 -12.30 9.77 5.83
C PRO A 53 -11.80 10.44 4.55
N SER A 54 -11.95 9.75 3.42
CA SER A 54 -11.56 10.28 2.10
C SER A 54 -12.39 11.50 1.67
N ALA A 55 -13.57 11.66 2.26
CA ALA A 55 -14.47 12.79 2.07
C ALA A 55 -14.08 14.04 2.86
N VAL A 56 -12.95 14.05 3.58
CA VAL A 56 -12.48 15.21 4.34
C VAL A 56 -12.15 16.38 3.40
N ASP A 57 -12.48 17.60 3.84
CA ASP A 57 -12.11 18.82 3.12
C ASP A 57 -10.58 19.02 3.11
N PRO A 58 -9.93 19.06 1.94
CA PRO A 58 -8.49 19.27 1.83
C PRO A 58 -8.00 20.58 2.46
N GLU A 59 -8.78 21.66 2.38
CA GLU A 59 -8.37 22.95 2.97
C GLU A 59 -8.35 22.89 4.50
N MET A 60 -9.36 22.25 5.08
CA MET A 60 -9.42 22.03 6.52
C MET A 60 -8.26 21.14 6.98
N LEU A 61 -7.98 20.05 6.26
CA LEU A 61 -6.85 19.17 6.54
C LEU A 61 -5.51 19.93 6.49
N ALA A 62 -5.30 20.77 5.46
CA ALA A 62 -4.09 21.58 5.32
C ALA A 62 -3.87 22.54 6.50
N ARG A 63 -4.95 23.06 7.10
CA ARG A 63 -4.91 23.92 8.29
C ARG A 63 -4.61 23.15 9.57
N LEU A 64 -5.07 21.91 9.69
CA LEU A 64 -4.85 21.06 10.87
C LEU A 64 -3.48 20.40 10.91
N LEU A 65 -2.94 19.98 9.76
CA LEU A 65 -1.68 19.24 9.69
C LEU A 65 -0.51 19.92 10.45
N PRO A 66 -0.29 21.25 10.36
CA PRO A 66 0.79 21.91 11.11
C PRO A 66 0.66 21.82 12.63
N VAL A 67 -0.57 21.81 13.15
CA VAL A 67 -0.84 21.69 14.59
C VAL A 67 -0.58 20.26 15.07
N ILE A 68 -0.94 19.28 14.25
CA ILE A 68 -0.83 17.86 14.60
C ILE A 68 0.59 17.35 14.40
N ASP A 69 1.30 17.80 13.36
CA ASP A 69 2.69 17.40 13.08
C ASP A 69 3.65 17.91 14.16
N GLY A 70 3.30 19.03 14.82
CA GLY A 70 4.11 19.61 15.90
C GLY A 70 5.41 20.16 15.33
N ARG A 71 5.34 21.36 14.76
CA ARG A 71 6.49 22.03 14.16
C ARG A 71 7.60 22.31 15.17
#